data_AF-A0A2G7GR90-F1
#
_entry.id   AF-A0A2G7GR90-F1
#
_cell.length_a   1.000
_cell.length_b   1.000
_cell.length_c   1.000
_cell.angle_alpha   90.00
_cell.angle_beta   90.00
_cell.angle_gamma   90.00
#
_symmetry.space_group_name_H-M   'P 1'
#
loop_
_entity.id
_entity.type
_entity.pdbx_description
1 polymer ?
#
loop_
_entity_poly.entity_id
_entity_poly.type
_entity_poly.pdbx_seq_one_letter_code
_entity_poly.pdbx_strand_id
1 'polypeptide(L)'
;MTMQLSHYPAAIAQAAQRVNELDSQIMAVQQLVYREEGNADTRSAFDPDLKNDTQRRSRRFELLLVNQEYQTALNTLMQLTAEKANALAHLEYLRNQFSVAKLECRRAIAQQLTDFESRELVGL
;
A
#
# COMPACT_ATOMS: atom_id res chain seq x y z
N MET A 1 -18.18 -4.27 -16.37
CA MET A 1 -19.29 -4.68 -15.49
C MET A 1 -19.12 -3.94 -14.17
N THR A 2 -20.11 -3.17 -13.73
CA THR A 2 -20.12 -2.44 -12.45
C THR A 2 -20.66 -3.35 -11.34
N MET A 3 -20.02 -3.34 -10.17
CA MET A 3 -20.46 -4.14 -9.03
C MET A 3 -21.78 -3.61 -8.46
N GLN A 4 -22.60 -4.45 -7.82
CA GLN A 4 -23.80 -4.00 -7.11
C GLN A 4 -23.43 -3.06 -5.95
N LEU A 5 -24.23 -2.00 -5.77
CA LEU A 5 -23.99 -0.93 -4.79
C LEU A 5 -23.78 -1.46 -3.35
N SER A 6 -24.53 -2.49 -2.96
CA SER A 6 -24.46 -3.13 -1.64
C SER A 6 -23.13 -3.82 -1.34
N HIS A 7 -22.37 -4.22 -2.36
CA HIS A 7 -21.12 -4.94 -2.17
C HIS A 7 -19.90 -4.02 -1.99
N TYR A 8 -19.98 -2.76 -2.42
CA TYR A 8 -18.83 -1.83 -2.36
C TYR A 8 -18.29 -1.62 -0.95
N PRO A 9 -19.13 -1.46 0.10
CA PRO A 9 -18.62 -1.28 1.46
C PRO A 9 -17.70 -2.43 1.91
N ALA A 10 -18.11 -3.68 1.67
CA ALA A 10 -17.33 -4.85 2.04
C ALA A 10 -16.03 -4.95 1.21
N ALA A 11 -16.10 -4.74 -0.10
CA ALA A 11 -14.93 -4.78 -0.98
C ALA A 11 -13.90 -3.68 -0.64
N ILE A 12 -14.36 -2.45 -0.37
CA ILE A 12 -13.51 -1.33 0.04
C ILE A 12 -12.85 -1.63 1.39
N ALA A 13 -13.61 -2.19 2.35
CA ALA A 13 -13.06 -2.56 3.65
C ALA A 13 -11.97 -3.64 3.52
N GLN A 14 -12.20 -4.67 2.71
CA GLN A 14 -11.20 -5.72 2.44
C GLN A 14 -9.94 -5.17 1.76
N ALA A 15 -10.11 -4.30 0.75
CA ALA A 15 -8.98 -3.66 0.07
C ALA A 15 -8.18 -2.75 1.03
N ALA A 16 -8.85 -2.01 1.91
CA ALA A 16 -8.19 -1.20 2.94
C ALA A 16 -7.46 -2.06 3.97
N GLN A 17 -8.04 -3.19 4.38
CA GLN A 17 -7.37 -4.14 5.27
C GLN A 17 -6.09 -4.68 4.63
N ARG A 18 -6.12 -5.04 3.34
CA ARG A 18 -4.92 -5.52 2.62
C ARG A 18 -3.80 -4.49 2.62
N VAL A 19 -4.11 -3.20 2.47
CA VAL A 19 -3.10 -2.12 2.58
C VAL A 19 -2.48 -2.10 3.98
N ASN A 20 -3.29 -2.20 5.03
CA ASN A 20 -2.81 -2.19 6.42
C ASN A 20 -1.94 -3.42 6.75
N GLU A 21 -2.29 -4.59 6.21
CA GLU A 21 -1.48 -5.80 6.34
C GLU A 21 -0.11 -5.64 5.68
N LEU A 22 -0.07 -5.08 4.47
CA LEU A 22 1.18 -4.77 3.77
C LEU A 22 2.02 -3.74 4.54
N ASP A 23 1.39 -2.72 5.13
CA ASP A 23 2.07 -1.77 5.99
C ASP A 23 2.70 -2.42 7.21
N SER A 24 1.98 -3.32 7.86
CA SER A 24 2.50 -4.06 9.02
C SER A 24 3.70 -4.94 8.63
N GLN A 25 3.63 -5.59 7.46
CA GLN A 25 4.73 -6.40 6.92
C GLN A 25 5.95 -5.54 6.57
N ILE A 26 5.75 -4.38 5.95
CA ILE A 26 6.82 -3.40 5.67
C ILE A 26 7.51 -2.98 6.96
N MET A 27 6.75 -2.61 8.00
CA MET A 27 7.33 -2.22 9.28
C MET A 27 8.14 -3.35 9.92
N ALA A 28 7.66 -4.59 9.85
CA ALA A 28 8.41 -5.74 10.36
C ALA A 28 9.75 -5.95 9.62
N VAL A 29 9.75 -5.84 8.29
CA VAL A 29 10.98 -5.98 7.48
C VAL A 29 11.94 -4.81 7.71
N GLN A 30 11.43 -3.59 7.89
CA GLN A 30 12.26 -2.43 8.26
C GLN A 30 13.00 -2.64 9.58
N GLN A 31 12.36 -3.26 10.57
CA GLN A 31 13.05 -3.60 11.83
C GLN A 31 14.20 -4.60 11.61
N LEU A 32 14.03 -5.56 10.69
CA LEU A 32 15.11 -6.49 10.31
C LEU A 32 16.27 -5.74 9.64
N VAL A 33 15.96 -4.82 8.72
CA VAL A 33 16.97 -3.95 8.07
C VAL A 33 17.75 -3.17 9.13
N TYR A 34 17.07 -2.49 10.05
CA TYR A 34 17.73 -1.70 11.10
C TYR A 34 18.59 -2.55 12.04
N ARG A 35 18.13 -3.76 12.36
CA ARG A 35 18.92 -4.71 13.16
C ARG A 35 20.23 -5.06 12.45
N GLU A 36 20.17 -5.41 11.17
CA GLU A 36 21.37 -5.79 10.41
C GLU A 36 22.33 -4.61 10.18
N GLU A 37 21.79 -3.41 9.96
CA GLU A 37 22.60 -2.18 9.91
C GLU A 37 23.28 -1.89 11.25
N GLY A 38 22.55 -1.99 12.37
CA GLY A 38 23.11 -1.82 13.71
C GLY A 38 24.19 -2.85 14.05
N ASN A 39 24.02 -4.10 13.58
CA ASN A 39 25.03 -5.16 13.73
C ASN A 39 26.31 -4.81 12.94
N ALA A 40 26.18 -4.33 11.71
CA ALA A 40 27.30 -3.90 10.89
C ALA A 40 28.00 -2.65 11.47
N ASP A 41 27.23 -1.70 11.97
CA ASP A 41 27.73 -0.51 12.67
C ASP A 41 28.56 -0.90 13.89
N THR A 42 28.03 -1.77 14.75
CA THR A 42 28.74 -2.26 15.93
C THR A 42 30.05 -2.94 15.55
N ARG A 43 30.01 -3.83 14.56
CA ARG A 43 31.21 -4.54 14.09
C ARG A 43 32.28 -3.59 13.55
N SER A 44 31.89 -2.62 12.73
CA SER A 44 32.83 -1.63 12.16
C SER A 44 33.35 -0.63 13.21
N ALA A 45 32.54 -0.27 14.20
CA ALA A 45 32.92 0.67 15.24
C ALA A 45 33.99 0.09 16.18
N PHE A 46 33.89 -1.20 16.50
CA PHE A 46 34.78 -1.90 17.43
C PHE A 46 35.89 -2.71 16.75
N ASP A 47 36.07 -2.58 15.43
CA ASP A 47 37.18 -3.18 14.71
C ASP A 47 38.49 -2.40 14.98
N PRO A 48 39.49 -3.00 15.68
CA PRO A 48 40.70 -2.30 16.09
C PRO A 48 41.62 -1.94 14.92
N ASP A 49 41.46 -2.57 13.75
CA ASP A 49 42.27 -2.31 12.57
C ASP A 49 41.82 -1.05 11.80
N LEU A 50 40.62 -0.54 12.10
CA LEU A 50 40.03 0.64 11.45
C LEU A 50 40.38 1.92 12.22
N LYS A 51 41.26 2.71 11.63
CA LYS A 51 41.89 3.91 12.23
C LYS A 51 41.10 5.20 11.98
N ASN A 52 40.18 5.21 11.03
CA ASN A 52 39.41 6.39 10.67
C ASN A 52 37.98 6.05 10.23
N ASP A 53 37.13 7.08 10.17
CA ASP A 53 35.71 6.94 9.84
C ASP A 53 35.47 6.45 8.40
N THR A 54 36.34 6.81 7.46
CA THR A 54 36.26 6.30 6.08
C THR A 54 36.45 4.79 6.03
N GLN A 55 37.42 4.25 6.77
CA GLN A 55 37.66 2.81 6.88
C GLN A 55 36.48 2.10 7.53
N ARG A 56 35.85 2.69 8.56
CA ARG A 56 34.65 2.15 9.21
C ARG A 56 33.45 2.10 8.27
N ARG A 57 33.20 3.17 7.51
CA ARG A 57 32.14 3.21 6.50
C ARG A 57 32.36 2.19 5.39
N SER A 58 33.59 2.06 4.89
CA SER A 58 33.93 1.02 3.91
C SER A 58 33.71 -0.38 4.47
N ARG A 59 34.14 -0.63 5.71
CA ARG A 59 33.95 -1.93 6.36
C ARG A 59 32.47 -2.27 6.58
N ARG A 60 31.70 -1.30 7.06
CA ARG A 60 30.24 -1.43 7.21
C ARG A 60 29.59 -1.81 5.88
N PHE A 61 29.96 -1.12 4.80
CA PHE A 61 29.46 -1.42 3.46
C PHE A 61 29.80 -2.86 3.04
N GLU A 62 31.05 -3.30 3.20
CA GLU A 62 31.45 -4.68 2.90
C GLU A 62 30.65 -5.71 3.69
N LEU A 63 30.45 -5.48 4.99
CA LEU A 63 29.69 -6.37 5.87
C LEU A 63 28.24 -6.51 5.40
N LEU A 64 27.60 -5.41 5.02
CA LEU A 64 26.21 -5.41 4.53
C LEU A 64 26.10 -5.98 3.12
N LEU A 65 27.10 -5.77 2.25
CA LEU A 65 27.11 -6.25 0.88
C LEU A 65 27.01 -7.78 0.81
N VAL A 66 27.72 -8.48 1.71
CA VAL A 66 27.74 -9.95 1.75
C VAL A 66 26.72 -10.56 2.71
N ASN A 67 26.00 -9.73 3.49
CA ASN A 67 25.00 -10.23 4.43
C ASN A 67 23.71 -10.61 3.69
N GLN A 68 23.47 -11.92 3.56
CA GLN A 68 22.31 -12.45 2.84
C GLN A 68 20.97 -12.06 3.48
N GLU A 69 20.88 -11.96 4.80
CA GLU A 69 19.66 -11.56 5.51
C GLU A 69 19.33 -10.10 5.19
N TYR A 70 20.33 -9.21 5.21
CA TYR A 70 20.17 -7.81 4.83
C TYR A 70 19.72 -7.66 3.38
N GLN A 71 20.38 -8.35 2.43
CA GLN A 71 20.01 -8.30 1.02
C GLN A 71 18.59 -8.83 0.78
N THR A 72 18.21 -9.93 1.46
CA THR A 72 16.86 -10.48 1.38
C THR A 72 15.82 -9.53 1.95
N ALA A 73 16.12 -8.88 3.09
CA ALA A 73 15.25 -7.91 3.71
C ALA A 73 15.03 -6.68 2.82
N LEU A 74 16.09 -6.15 2.18
CA LEU A 74 15.96 -5.04 1.22
C LEU A 74 15.11 -5.41 0.01
N ASN A 75 15.33 -6.59 -0.57
CA ASN A 75 14.53 -7.06 -1.71
C ASN A 75 13.06 -7.25 -1.34
N THR A 76 12.81 -7.83 -0.16
CA THR A 76 11.45 -8.02 0.37
C THR A 76 10.77 -6.68 0.63
N LEU A 77 11.50 -5.71 1.20
CA LEU A 77 10.99 -4.36 1.44
C LEU A 77 10.61 -3.66 0.12
N MET A 78 11.43 -3.79 -0.92
CA MET A 78 11.13 -3.25 -2.24
C MET A 78 9.86 -3.88 -2.85
N GLN A 79 9.73 -5.21 -2.76
CA GLN A 79 8.55 -5.93 -3.24
C GLN A 79 7.29 -5.51 -2.49
N LEU A 80 7.31 -5.52 -1.15
CA LEU A 80 6.17 -5.12 -0.33
C LEU A 80 5.76 -3.66 -0.57
N THR A 81 6.72 -2.77 -0.80
CA THR A 81 6.44 -1.36 -1.13
C THR A 81 5.69 -1.25 -2.46
N ALA A 82 6.10 -2.02 -3.48
CA ALA A 82 5.40 -2.08 -4.76
C ALA A 82 4.00 -2.70 -4.62
N GLU A 83 3.87 -3.79 -3.86
CA GLU A 83 2.57 -4.41 -3.56
C GLU A 83 1.62 -3.46 -2.84
N LYS A 84 2.12 -2.69 -1.86
CA LYS A 84 1.34 -1.68 -1.16
C LYS A 84 0.83 -0.60 -2.11
N ALA A 85 1.68 -0.12 -3.01
CA ALA A 85 1.28 0.87 -4.02
C ALA A 85 0.14 0.33 -4.92
N ASN A 86 0.23 -0.94 -5.33
CA ASN A 86 -0.81 -1.60 -6.12
C ASN A 86 -2.11 -1.78 -5.31
N ALA A 87 -2.01 -2.19 -4.05
CA ALA A 87 -3.18 -2.35 -3.17
C ALA A 87 -3.88 -1.01 -2.92
N LEU A 88 -3.13 0.08 -2.74
CA LEU A 88 -3.66 1.44 -2.65
C LEU A 88 -4.37 1.86 -3.93
N ALA A 89 -3.76 1.62 -5.09
CA ALA A 89 -4.40 1.90 -6.38
C ALA A 89 -5.72 1.14 -6.54
N HIS A 90 -5.76 -0.13 -6.11
CA HIS A 90 -6.99 -0.94 -6.13
C HIS A 90 -8.08 -0.40 -5.19
N LEU A 91 -7.70 0.00 -3.97
CA LEU A 91 -8.62 0.64 -3.02
C LEU A 91 -9.25 1.92 -3.61
N GLU A 92 -8.43 2.79 -4.20
CA GLU A 92 -8.91 4.03 -4.82
C GLU A 92 -9.77 3.75 -6.04
N TYR A 93 -9.43 2.73 -6.83
CA TYR A 93 -10.27 2.28 -7.93
C TYR A 93 -11.68 1.89 -7.45
N LEU A 94 -11.80 1.10 -6.37
CA LEU A 94 -13.10 0.71 -5.80
C LEU A 94 -13.88 1.93 -5.27
N ARG A 95 -13.21 2.88 -4.61
CA ARG A 95 -13.83 4.13 -4.13
C ARG A 95 -14.37 4.99 -5.27
N ASN A 96 -13.61 5.08 -6.37
CA ASN A 96 -14.01 5.79 -7.57
C ASN A 96 -15.20 5.11 -8.26
N GLN A 97 -15.14 3.79 -8.44
CA GLN A 97 -16.27 3.03 -8.97
C GLN A 97 -17.54 3.21 -8.13
N PHE A 98 -17.43 3.14 -6.80
CA PHE A 98 -18.57 3.37 -5.92
C PHE A 98 -19.16 4.78 -6.08
N SER A 99 -18.31 5.78 -6.26
CA SER A 99 -18.73 7.16 -6.49
C SER A 99 -19.48 7.31 -7.82
N VAL A 100 -18.98 6.70 -8.89
CA VAL A 100 -19.67 6.65 -10.19
C VAL A 100 -21.02 5.94 -10.06
N ALA A 101 -21.06 4.77 -9.43
CA ALA A 101 -22.31 4.00 -9.26
C ALA A 101 -23.37 4.78 -8.46
N LYS A 102 -22.96 5.55 -7.44
CA LYS A 102 -23.89 6.44 -6.71
C LYS A 102 -24.47 7.53 -7.60
N LEU A 103 -23.65 8.15 -8.46
CA LEU A 103 -24.09 9.20 -9.39
C LEU A 103 -25.05 8.65 -10.44
N GLU A 104 -24.75 7.48 -11.00
CA GLU A 104 -25.61 6.79 -11.96
C GLU A 104 -26.97 6.44 -11.34
N CYS A 105 -26.98 5.92 -10.11
CA CYS A 105 -28.20 5.60 -9.37
C CYS A 105 -29.05 6.86 -9.11
N ARG A 106 -28.43 7.97 -8.66
CA ARG A 106 -29.11 9.25 -8.47
C ARG A 106 -29.70 9.79 -9.77
N ARG A 107 -28.95 9.69 -10.88
CA ARG A 107 -29.44 10.09 -12.21
C ARG A 107 -30.66 9.26 -12.62
N ALA A 108 -30.62 7.95 -12.41
CA ALA A 108 -31.74 7.05 -12.71
C ALA A 108 -32.99 7.41 -11.88
N ILE A 109 -32.83 7.68 -10.58
CA ILE A 109 -33.93 8.13 -9.72
C ILE A 109 -34.50 9.46 -10.22
N ALA A 110 -33.65 10.44 -10.54
CA ALA A 110 -34.10 11.74 -11.06
C ALA A 110 -34.88 11.59 -12.38
N GLN A 111 -34.40 10.76 -13.31
CA GLN A 111 -35.08 10.46 -14.57
C GLN A 111 -36.46 9.83 -14.33
N GLN A 112 -36.56 8.85 -13.43
CA GLN A 112 -37.84 8.24 -13.07
C GLN A 112 -38.83 9.24 -12.48
N LEU A 113 -38.37 10.17 -11.63
CA LEU A 113 -39.22 11.21 -11.06
C LEU A 113 -39.73 12.19 -12.13
N THR A 114 -38.85 12.66 -13.02
CA THR A 114 -39.25 13.53 -14.14
C THR A 114 -40.23 12.83 -15.07
N ASP A 115 -40.00 11.56 -15.40
CA ASP A 115 -40.92 10.77 -16.23
C ASP A 115 -42.28 10.58 -15.55
N PHE A 116 -42.30 10.45 -14.22
CA PHE A 116 -43.54 10.33 -13.44
C PHE A 116 -44.33 11.64 -13.44
N GLU A 117 -43.69 12.77 -13.12
CA GLU A 117 -44.30 14.11 -13.17
C GLU A 117 -44.84 14.44 -14.58
N SER A 118 -44.10 14.05 -15.62
CA SER A 118 -44.52 14.22 -17.02
C SER A 118 -45.80 13.44 -17.35
N ARG A 119 -45.99 12.25 -16.78
CA ARG A 119 -47.19 11.43 -16.99
C ARG A 119 -48.39 11.97 -16.22
N GLU A 120 -48.20 12.42 -14.98
CA GLU A 120 -49.25 13.06 -14.19
C GLU A 120 -49.76 14.36 -14.85
N LEU A 121 -48.86 15.16 -15.43
CA LEU A 121 -49.22 16.41 -16.12
C LEU A 121 -50.02 16.20 -17.42
N VAL A 122 -49.91 15.03 -18.05
CA VAL A 122 -50.62 14.69 -19.30
C VAL A 122 -51.95 13.95 -19.03
N GLY A 123 -52.28 13.67 -17.75
CA GLY A 123 -53.57 13.11 -17.36
C GLY A 123 -53.84 11.69 -17.86
N LEU A 124 -52.80 10.86 -17.94
CA LEU A 124 -52.91 9.41 -18.17
C LEU A 124 -52.87 8.64 -16.84
#